data_AF-A0A7Y7YRQ1-F1
#
_entry.id   AF-A0A7Y7YRQ1-F1
#
_cell.length_a   1.000
_cell.length_b   1.000
_cell.length_c   1.000
_cell.angle_alpha   90.00
_cell.angle_beta   90.00
_cell.angle_gamma   90.00
#
_symmetry.space_group_name_H-M   'P 1'
#
loop_
_entity.id
_entity.type
_entity.pdbx_description
1 polymer ?
#
loop_
_entity_poly.entity_id
_entity_poly.type
_entity_poly.pdbx_seq_one_letter_code
_entity_poly.pdbx_strand_id
1 'polypeptide(L)'
;MGPESVITSIGRFINNLRFRKSDQTSEAISCVSKALHESEKYFLLLDQGSERTVEKEHEISDLWEHAAEPLRRVDREFSSWCRYKARYWLTRDRYTPEEIKQLNIGLDNMNKRMHELMDEN
;
A
#
# COMPACT_ATOMS: atom_id res chain seq x y z
N MET A 1 -13.43 18.15 -41.44
CA MET A 1 -13.43 17.61 -40.06
C MET A 1 -13.94 18.74 -39.16
N GLY A 2 -15.15 18.61 -38.62
CA GLY A 2 -15.79 19.67 -37.83
C GLY A 2 -15.31 19.68 -36.37
N PRO A 3 -15.47 20.80 -35.64
CA PRO A 3 -15.02 20.95 -34.25
C PRO A 3 -15.66 19.92 -33.30
N GLU A 4 -16.87 19.43 -33.59
CA GLU A 4 -17.58 18.43 -32.79
C GLU A 4 -16.87 17.06 -32.73
N SER A 5 -16.18 16.68 -33.82
CA SER A 5 -15.40 15.44 -33.87
C SER A 5 -14.16 15.50 -32.97
N VAL A 6 -13.58 16.69 -32.81
CA VAL A 6 -12.38 16.92 -31.99
C VAL A 6 -12.76 16.95 -30.51
N ILE A 7 -13.83 17.66 -30.16
CA ILE A 7 -14.36 17.75 -28.79
C ILE A 7 -14.74 16.35 -28.27
N THR A 8 -15.44 15.54 -29.07
CA THR A 8 -15.81 14.17 -28.71
C THR A 8 -14.59 13.26 -28.51
N SER A 9 -13.55 13.42 -29.33
CA SER A 9 -12.34 12.60 -29.26
C SER A 9 -11.50 12.93 -28.02
N ILE A 10 -11.38 14.22 -27.67
CA ILE A 10 -10.70 14.67 -26.45
C ILE A 10 -11.47 14.20 -25.20
N GLY A 11 -12.81 14.32 -25.19
CA GLY A 11 -13.64 13.84 -24.09
C GLY A 11 -13.48 12.34 -23.81
N ARG A 12 -13.41 11.51 -24.86
CA ARG A 12 -13.16 10.06 -24.73
C ARG A 12 -11.76 9.76 -24.18
N PHE A 13 -10.75 10.52 -24.60
CA PHE A 13 -9.39 10.35 -24.11
C PHE A 13 -9.25 10.69 -22.62
N ILE A 14 -9.83 11.81 -22.18
CA ILE A 14 -9.82 12.24 -20.77
C ILE A 14 -10.55 11.23 -19.89
N ASN A 15 -11.72 10.73 -20.31
CA ASN A 15 -12.45 9.71 -19.56
C ASN A 15 -11.66 8.40 -19.42
N ASN A 16 -11.00 7.94 -20.49
CA ASN A 16 -10.17 6.73 -20.44
C ASN A 16 -8.97 6.89 -19.49
N LEU A 17 -8.35 8.08 -19.43
CA LEU A 17 -7.27 8.36 -18.48
C LEU A 17 -7.77 8.33 -17.04
N ARG A 18 -8.92 8.94 -16.76
CA ARG A 18 -9.53 8.95 -15.43
C ARG A 18 -9.91 7.55 -14.96
N PHE A 19 -10.52 6.75 -15.83
CA PHE A 19 -10.90 5.37 -15.53
C PHE A 19 -9.67 4.51 -15.20
N ARG A 20 -8.62 4.58 -16.04
CA ARG A 20 -7.36 3.87 -15.78
C ARG A 20 -6.70 4.26 -14.45
N LYS A 21 -6.74 5.55 -14.10
CA LYS A 21 -6.21 6.02 -12.81
C LYS A 21 -7.02 5.44 -11.65
N SER A 22 -8.36 5.46 -11.75
CA SER A 22 -9.27 4.89 -10.75
C SER A 22 -9.04 3.40 -10.52
N ASP A 23 -8.86 2.62 -11.60
CA ASP A 23 -8.60 1.19 -11.50
C ASP A 23 -7.25 0.91 -10.82
N GLN A 24 -6.20 1.64 -11.21
CA GLN A 24 -4.87 1.53 -10.61
C GLN A 24 -4.88 1.88 -9.12
N THR A 25 -5.60 2.93 -8.73
CA THR A 25 -5.77 3.28 -7.32
C THR A 25 -6.53 2.18 -6.58
N SER A 26 -7.63 1.66 -7.13
CA SER A 26 -8.44 0.62 -6.49
C SER A 26 -7.65 -0.67 -6.25
N GLU A 27 -6.82 -1.07 -7.21
CA GLU A 27 -5.89 -2.20 -7.07
C GLU A 27 -4.87 -1.96 -5.95
N ALA A 28 -4.21 -0.80 -5.95
CA ALA A 28 -3.26 -0.42 -4.91
C ALA A 28 -3.90 -0.43 -3.51
N ILE A 29 -5.08 0.16 -3.38
CA ILE A 29 -5.85 0.21 -2.13
C ILE A 29 -6.16 -1.19 -1.62
N SER A 30 -6.59 -2.10 -2.50
CA SER A 30 -6.92 -3.48 -2.15
C SER A 30 -5.70 -4.23 -1.61
N CYS A 31 -4.56 -4.13 -2.30
CA CYS A 31 -3.33 -4.80 -1.88
C CYS A 31 -2.82 -4.29 -0.53
N VAL A 32 -2.80 -2.97 -0.32
CA VAL A 32 -2.34 -2.36 0.94
C VAL A 32 -3.28 -2.70 2.09
N SER A 33 -4.60 -2.63 1.86
CA SER A 33 -5.62 -3.02 2.86
C SER A 33 -5.39 -4.45 3.36
N LYS A 34 -5.11 -5.38 2.44
CA LYS A 34 -4.83 -6.77 2.80
C LYS A 34 -3.57 -6.90 3.65
N ALA A 35 -2.48 -6.22 3.28
CA ALA A 35 -1.23 -6.27 4.02
C ALA A 35 -1.35 -5.65 5.43
N LEU A 36 -2.08 -4.53 5.55
CA LEU A 36 -2.42 -3.89 6.83
C LEU A 36 -3.22 -4.83 7.72
N HIS A 37 -4.32 -5.38 7.20
CA HIS A 37 -5.21 -6.22 7.98
C HIS A 37 -4.53 -7.49 8.50
N GLU A 38 -3.69 -8.14 7.69
CA GLU A 38 -2.91 -9.30 8.15
C GLU A 38 -1.82 -8.91 9.17
N SER A 39 -1.23 -7.72 9.04
CA SER A 39 -0.30 -7.16 10.04
C SER A 39 -1.00 -6.92 11.39
N GLU A 40 -2.19 -6.31 11.37
CA GLU A 40 -3.00 -6.04 12.56
C GLU A 40 -3.40 -7.32 13.27
N LYS A 41 -3.92 -8.32 12.53
CA LYS A 41 -4.24 -9.64 13.08
C LYS A 41 -3.04 -10.26 13.78
N TYR A 42 -1.86 -10.17 13.15
CA TYR A 42 -0.64 -10.72 13.73
C TYR A 42 -0.29 -10.06 15.05
N PHE A 43 -0.30 -8.72 15.13
CA PHE A 43 -0.04 -8.02 16.39
C PHE A 43 -1.09 -8.32 17.45
N LEU A 44 -2.38 -8.38 17.08
CA LEU A 44 -3.45 -8.77 18.01
C LEU A 44 -3.25 -10.18 18.58
N LEU A 45 -2.79 -11.14 17.78
CA LEU A 45 -2.49 -12.49 18.25
C LEU A 45 -1.31 -12.50 19.23
N LEU A 46 -0.26 -11.71 18.97
CA LEU A 46 0.85 -11.55 19.90
C LEU A 46 0.41 -10.92 21.23
N ASP A 47 -0.43 -9.89 21.18
CA ASP A 47 -0.98 -9.23 22.38
C ASP A 47 -1.86 -10.18 23.20
N GLN A 48 -2.48 -11.17 22.56
CA GLN A 48 -3.24 -12.25 23.20
C GLN A 48 -2.36 -13.38 23.76
N GLY A 49 -1.04 -13.28 23.64
CA GLY A 49 -0.08 -14.26 24.15
C GLY A 49 0.27 -15.39 23.19
N SER A 50 -0.09 -15.28 21.90
CA SER A 50 0.39 -16.22 20.88
C SER A 50 1.90 -16.06 20.68
N GLU A 51 2.58 -17.16 20.39
CA GLU A 51 4.00 -17.11 20.04
C GLU A 51 4.22 -16.50 18.66
N ARG A 52 5.41 -15.94 18.45
CA ARG A 52 5.81 -15.43 17.14
C ARG A 52 5.97 -16.58 16.15
N THR A 53 5.34 -16.42 14.97
CA THR A 53 5.46 -17.35 13.85
C THR A 53 6.23 -16.69 12.70
N VAL A 54 7.44 -17.17 12.40
CA VAL A 54 8.30 -16.62 11.33
C VAL A 54 7.65 -16.80 9.96
N GLU A 55 6.99 -17.93 9.74
CA GLU A 55 6.26 -18.23 8.51
C GLU A 55 5.18 -17.17 8.26
N LYS A 56 4.46 -16.77 9.31
CA LYS A 56 3.44 -15.73 9.20
C LYS A 56 4.05 -14.35 8.96
N GLU A 57 5.18 -14.04 9.59
CA GLU A 57 5.92 -12.80 9.32
C GLU A 57 6.38 -12.74 7.85
N HIS A 58 6.84 -13.85 7.27
CA HIS A 58 7.19 -13.93 5.84
C HIS A 58 5.98 -13.75 4.91
N GLU A 59 4.83 -14.39 5.21
CA GLU A 59 3.60 -14.16 4.44
C GLU A 59 3.21 -12.68 4.43
N ILE A 60 3.31 -12.01 5.58
CA ILE A 60 3.01 -10.59 5.69
C ILE A 60 4.02 -9.76 4.90
N SER A 61 5.32 -10.13 4.93
CA SER A 61 6.34 -9.51 4.07
C SER A 61 5.95 -9.56 2.60
N ASP A 62 5.53 -10.74 2.11
CA ASP A 62 5.16 -10.93 0.70
C ASP A 62 3.95 -10.06 0.31
N LEU A 63 2.98 -9.89 1.21
CA LEU A 63 1.85 -8.99 0.98
C LEU A 63 2.29 -7.53 0.84
N TRP A 64 3.23 -7.07 1.68
CA TRP A 64 3.76 -5.71 1.60
C TRP A 64 4.60 -5.48 0.35
N GLU A 65 5.42 -6.46 -0.06
CA GLU A 65 6.20 -6.38 -1.30
C GLU A 65 5.28 -6.37 -2.52
N HIS A 66 4.22 -7.18 -2.52
CA HIS A 66 3.23 -7.20 -3.59
C HIS A 66 2.46 -5.88 -3.68
N ALA A 67 2.06 -5.29 -2.54
CA ALA A 67 1.36 -4.02 -2.50
C ALA A 67 2.19 -2.84 -3.01
N ALA A 68 3.52 -2.92 -2.93
CA ALA A 68 4.40 -1.85 -3.39
C ALA A 68 4.34 -1.62 -4.91
N GLU A 69 4.09 -2.66 -5.72
CA GLU A 69 4.12 -2.52 -7.18
C GLU A 69 2.98 -1.68 -7.76
N PRO A 70 1.69 -1.94 -7.48
CA PRO A 70 0.61 -1.09 -7.96
C PRO A 70 0.71 0.34 -7.38
N LEU A 71 1.13 0.47 -6.11
CA LEU A 71 1.37 1.77 -5.49
C LEU A 71 2.42 2.61 -6.23
N ARG A 72 3.43 2.00 -6.87
CA ARG A 72 4.54 2.74 -7.50
C ARG A 72 4.08 3.80 -8.51
N ARG A 73 2.93 3.59 -9.15
CA ARG A 73 2.33 4.51 -10.13
C ARG A 73 1.32 5.49 -9.51
N VAL A 74 0.83 5.19 -8.32
CA VAL A 74 -0.20 5.96 -7.61
C VAL A 74 0.47 6.90 -6.60
N ASP A 75 1.31 6.34 -5.72
CA ASP A 75 2.10 7.01 -4.70
C ASP A 75 3.46 6.32 -4.55
N ARG A 76 4.50 6.96 -5.09
CA ARG A 76 5.87 6.43 -5.09
C ARG A 76 6.49 6.40 -3.69
N GLU A 77 6.16 7.38 -2.85
CA GLU A 77 6.70 7.43 -1.49
C GLU A 77 6.11 6.31 -0.66
N PHE A 78 4.78 6.14 -0.72
CA PHE A 78 4.11 5.07 0.01
C PHE A 78 4.47 3.67 -0.52
N SER A 79 4.70 3.53 -1.83
CA SER A 79 5.31 2.33 -2.43
C SER A 79 6.66 2.00 -1.78
N SER A 80 7.50 3.00 -1.52
CA SER A 80 8.80 2.81 -0.89
C SER A 80 8.65 2.35 0.57
N TRP A 81 7.70 2.93 1.31
CA TRP A 81 7.38 2.52 2.68
C TRP A 81 6.89 1.07 2.72
N CYS A 82 6.07 0.63 1.77
CA CYS A 82 5.64 -0.77 1.66
C CYS A 82 6.84 -1.72 1.49
N ARG A 83 7.83 -1.36 0.64
CA ARG A 83 9.07 -2.15 0.48
C ARG A 83 9.93 -2.17 1.74
N TYR A 84 9.97 -1.08 2.50
CA TYR A 84 10.66 -1.06 3.81
C TYR A 84 9.91 -1.91 4.83
N LYS A 85 8.57 -1.86 4.83
CA LYS A 85 7.72 -2.67 5.71
C LYS A 85 7.86 -4.16 5.42
N ALA A 86 7.94 -4.56 4.15
CA ALA A 86 8.25 -5.93 3.75
C ALA A 86 9.59 -6.42 4.35
N ARG A 87 10.66 -5.63 4.18
CA ARG A 87 11.98 -5.93 4.76
C ARG A 87 11.98 -5.99 6.29
N TYR A 88 11.21 -5.12 6.94
CA TYR A 88 10.98 -5.17 8.37
C TYR A 88 10.42 -6.53 8.79
N TRP A 89 9.43 -7.07 8.09
CA TRP A 89 8.86 -8.37 8.43
C TRP A 89 9.83 -9.55 8.26
N LEU A 90 10.74 -9.49 7.29
CA LEU A 90 11.79 -10.51 7.13
C LEU A 90 12.87 -10.48 8.23
N THR A 91 13.10 -9.30 8.83
CA THR A 91 14.23 -9.08 9.74
C THR A 91 13.86 -8.22 10.93
N ARG A 92 12.68 -8.48 11.50
CA ARG A 92 12.03 -7.62 12.51
C ARG A 92 12.93 -7.26 13.69
N ASP A 93 13.69 -8.23 14.17
CA ASP A 93 14.56 -8.07 15.34
C ASP A 93 15.77 -7.14 15.10
N ARG A 94 16.01 -6.73 13.85
CA ARG A 94 17.10 -5.81 13.49
C ARG A 94 16.69 -4.34 13.54
N TYR A 95 15.40 -4.05 13.64
CA TYR A 95 14.88 -2.69 13.58
C TYR A 95 14.63 -2.14 14.98
N THR A 96 15.23 -0.99 15.25
CA THR A 96 14.94 -0.19 16.45
C THR A 96 13.64 0.61 16.28
N PRO A 97 12.98 1.00 17.37
CA PRO A 97 11.81 1.91 17.30
C PRO A 97 12.10 3.21 16.54
N GLU A 98 13.31 3.76 16.70
CA GLU A 98 13.78 4.96 16.00
C GLU A 98 13.86 4.74 14.49
N GLU A 99 14.41 3.61 14.03
CA GLU A 99 14.47 3.27 12.61
C GLU A 99 13.08 3.05 12.01
N ILE A 100 12.18 2.38 12.74
CA ILE A 100 10.78 2.20 12.32
C ILE A 100 10.11 3.56 12.10
N LYS A 101 10.35 4.51 13.00
CA LYS A 101 9.82 5.88 12.91
C LYS A 101 10.46 6.64 11.74
N GLN A 102 11.78 6.59 11.59
CA GLN A 102 12.50 7.28 10.51
C GLN A 102 12.08 6.79 9.12
N LEU A 103 11.79 5.50 8.98
CA LEU A 103 11.35 4.89 7.72
C LEU A 103 9.84 5.06 7.46
N ASN A 104 9.09 5.66 8.40
CA ASN A 104 7.62 5.77 8.36
C ASN A 104 6.88 4.43 8.22
N ILE A 105 7.47 3.34 8.71
CA ILE A 105 6.89 1.99 8.60
C ILE A 105 6.17 1.53 9.87
N GLY A 106 5.93 2.42 10.84
CA GLY A 106 5.02 2.14 11.96
C GLY A 106 3.61 1.85 11.45
N LEU A 107 2.90 0.88 12.05
CA LEU A 107 1.59 0.46 11.54
C LEU A 107 0.58 1.62 11.52
N ASP A 108 0.61 2.49 12.53
CA ASP A 108 -0.21 3.70 12.59
C ASP A 108 0.06 4.66 11.43
N ASN A 109 1.34 4.86 11.06
CA ASN A 109 1.72 5.70 9.94
C ASN A 109 1.26 5.11 8.61
N MET A 110 1.39 3.78 8.45
CA MET A 110 0.93 3.07 7.26
C MET A 110 -0.60 3.17 7.12
N ASN A 111 -1.34 2.99 8.22
CA ASN A 111 -2.80 3.17 8.25
C ASN A 111 -3.20 4.61 7.92
N LYS A 112 -2.53 5.60 8.51
CA LYS A 112 -2.79 7.01 8.24
C LYS A 112 -2.60 7.33 6.74
N ARG A 113 -1.48 6.93 6.14
CA ARG A 113 -1.23 7.20 4.71
C ARG A 113 -2.22 6.48 3.81
N MET A 114 -2.63 5.27 4.20
CA MET A 114 -3.67 4.53 3.49
C MET A 114 -5.01 5.28 3.49
N HIS A 115 -5.44 5.83 4.62
CA HIS A 115 -6.65 6.64 4.69
C HIS A 115 -6.56 7.91 3.83
N GLU A 116 -5.43 8.63 3.89
CA GLU A 116 -5.20 9.79 3.01
C GLU A 116 -5.31 9.41 1.53
N LEU A 117 -4.73 8.26 1.13
CA LEU A 117 -4.83 7.77 -0.24
C LEU A 117 -6.28 7.46 -0.66
N MET A 118 -7.10 6.95 0.25
CA MET A 118 -8.52 6.68 -0.02
C MET A 118 -9.33 7.97 -0.14
N ASP A 119 -9.02 9.00 0.64
CA ASP A 119 -9.71 10.29 0.59
C ASP A 119 -9.32 11.14 -0.64
N GLU A 120 -8.11 10.92 -1.18
CA GLU A 120 -7.59 11.61 -2.38
C GLU A 120 -8.21 11.12 -3.71
N ASN A 121 -8.91 9.98 -3.72
CA ASN A 121 -9.42 9.32 -4.94
C ASN A 121 -10.95 9.21 -4.98
#